data_AF-A0AAF6AQA9-F1
#
_entry.id   AF-A0AAF6AQA9-F1
#
_cell.length_a   1.000
_cell.length_b   1.000
_cell.length_c   1.000
_cell.angle_alpha   90.00
_cell.angle_beta   90.00
_cell.angle_gamma   90.00
#
_symmetry.space_group_name_H-M   'P 1'
#
loop_
_entity.id
_entity.type
_entity.pdbx_description
1 polymer ?
#
loop_
_entity_poly.entity_id
_entity_poly.type
_entity_poly.pdbx_seq_one_letter_code
_entity_poly.pdbx_strand_id
1 'polypeptide(L)'
;MPRATLRTPFNPDHQVNYGLSIASRDAATSEVVSVNCLLCIHFGREDTDTSTAQEERKRRRTENIKSFTRPFRTDNYVRHLSRQHKARWDQFKILARNQKATFFQRNAPVRHMNTIPSHFAGN
;
A
#
# COMPACT_ATOMS: atom_id res chain seq x y z
N MET A 1 25.81 -13.13 19.02
CA MET A 1 26.07 -12.92 17.58
C MET A 1 25.10 -11.88 17.06
N PRO A 2 25.52 -10.65 16.67
CA PRO A 2 24.62 -9.73 15.99
C PRO A 2 24.23 -10.36 14.65
N ARG A 3 22.93 -10.65 14.49
CA ARG A 3 22.38 -11.24 13.27
C ARG A 3 22.57 -10.23 12.14
N ALA A 4 23.48 -10.51 11.21
CA ALA A 4 23.71 -9.68 10.03
C ALA A 4 22.35 -9.37 9.38
N THR A 5 21.94 -8.11 9.47
CA THR A 5 20.69 -7.65 8.87
C THR A 5 20.87 -7.76 7.36
N LEU A 6 20.15 -8.68 6.72
CA LEU A 6 20.14 -8.83 5.27
C LEU A 6 19.89 -7.45 4.64
N ARG A 7 20.85 -6.92 3.89
CA ARG A 7 20.74 -5.61 3.22
C ARG A 7 20.20 -5.80 1.80
N THR A 8 19.11 -6.54 1.62
CA THR A 8 18.53 -6.73 0.28
C THR A 8 17.99 -5.39 -0.22
N PRO A 9 18.58 -4.79 -1.27
CA PRO A 9 18.12 -3.52 -1.80
C PRO A 9 16.74 -3.67 -2.45
N PHE A 10 16.03 -2.55 -2.62
CA PHE A 10 14.75 -2.56 -3.31
C PHE A 10 14.98 -2.70 -4.82
N ASN A 11 14.40 -3.74 -5.44
CA ASN A 11 14.36 -3.86 -6.89
C ASN A 11 13.13 -3.09 -7.44
N PRO A 12 13.31 -2.14 -8.37
CA PRO A 12 12.20 -1.42 -9.03
C PRO A 12 11.14 -2.33 -9.65
N ASP A 13 11.50 -3.51 -10.17
CA ASP A 13 10.55 -4.47 -10.73
C ASP A 13 9.51 -4.94 -9.70
N HIS A 14 9.81 -4.84 -8.39
CA HIS A 14 8.85 -5.16 -7.34
C HIS A 14 7.62 -4.25 -7.37
N GLN A 15 7.74 -3.01 -7.87
CA GLN A 15 6.61 -2.10 -8.00
C GLN A 15 5.54 -2.68 -8.91
N VAL A 16 5.96 -3.19 -10.07
CA VAL A 16 5.05 -3.71 -11.10
C VAL A 16 4.63 -5.15 -10.78
N ASN A 17 5.54 -5.98 -10.27
CA ASN A 17 5.26 -7.39 -10.02
C ASN A 17 4.34 -7.63 -8.81
N TYR A 18 4.45 -6.80 -7.77
CA TYR A 18 3.72 -6.96 -6.52
C TYR A 18 2.76 -5.81 -6.20
N GLY A 19 2.66 -4.80 -7.07
CA GLY A 19 1.80 -3.63 -6.83
C GLY A 19 2.29 -2.82 -5.63
N LEU A 20 3.54 -2.35 -5.68
CA LEU A 20 4.16 -1.55 -4.62
C LEU A 20 4.48 -0.14 -5.13
N SER A 21 4.43 0.84 -4.23
CA SER A 21 4.86 2.22 -4.52
C SER A 21 5.93 2.67 -3.54
N ILE A 22 6.91 3.45 -4.01
CA ILE A 22 7.94 4.00 -3.13
C ILE A 22 7.32 5.10 -2.28
N ALA A 23 7.36 4.91 -0.96
CA ALA A 23 6.82 5.87 0.00
C ALA A 23 7.88 6.89 0.41
N SER A 24 9.11 6.45 0.67
CA SER A 24 10.22 7.32 1.03
C SER A 24 11.54 6.81 0.48
N ARG A 25 12.40 7.75 0.10
CA ARG A 25 13.82 7.51 -0.21
C ARG A 25 14.68 8.23 0.80
N ASP A 26 15.88 7.72 1.00
CA ASP A 26 16.90 8.33 1.84
C ASP A 26 17.45 9.58 1.16
N ALA A 27 17.59 10.67 1.91
CA ALA A 27 18.00 11.97 1.33
C ALA A 27 19.47 12.00 0.93
N ALA A 28 20.34 11.23 1.61
CA ALA A 28 21.78 11.24 1.35
C ALA A 28 22.18 10.25 0.25
N THR A 29 21.58 9.06 0.26
CA THR A 29 21.97 7.94 -0.62
C THR A 29 20.99 7.72 -1.77
N SER A 30 19.85 8.42 -1.79
CA SER A 30 18.74 8.21 -2.75
C SER A 30 18.15 6.80 -2.76
N GLU A 31 18.53 5.95 -1.81
CA GLU A 31 18.04 4.57 -1.78
C GLU A 31 16.63 4.49 -1.19
N VAL A 32 15.86 3.48 -1.60
CA VAL A 32 14.51 3.29 -1.07
C VAL A 32 14.55 2.86 0.39
N VAL A 33 13.82 3.59 1.24
CA VAL A 33 13.71 3.34 2.69
C VAL A 33 12.43 2.57 2.99
N SER A 34 11.32 2.98 2.38
CA SER A 34 10.02 2.36 2.57
C SER A 34 9.20 2.31 1.29
N VAL A 35 8.39 1.26 1.18
CA VAL A 35 7.43 1.06 0.09
C VAL A 35 6.06 0.71 0.65
N ASN A 36 5.01 1.23 0.03
CA ASN A 36 3.63 0.97 0.42
C ASN A 36 2.97 -0.01 -0.53
N CYS A 37 2.07 -0.84 0.00
CA CYS A 37 1.20 -1.67 -0.83
C CYS A 37 0.16 -0.80 -1.57
N LEU A 38 0.14 -0.87 -2.90
CA LEU A 38 -0.86 -0.17 -3.70
C LEU A 38 -2.26 -0.77 -3.49
N LEU A 39 -2.39 -2.08 -3.25
CA LEU A 39 -3.70 -2.66 -2.97
C LEU A 39 -4.30 -2.11 -1.67
N CYS A 40 -3.47 -1.90 -0.63
CA CYS A 40 -3.90 -1.19 0.58
C CYS A 40 -4.33 0.25 0.28
N ILE A 41 -3.55 1.00 -0.51
CA ILE A 41 -3.81 2.42 -0.82
C ILE A 41 -5.11 2.60 -1.61
N HIS A 42 -5.33 1.77 -2.62
CA HIS A 42 -6.41 1.95 -3.58
C HIS A 42 -7.71 1.29 -3.13
N PHE A 43 -7.62 0.20 -2.37
CA PHE A 43 -8.79 -0.61 -2.08
C PHE A 43 -8.99 -0.95 -0.59
N GLY A 44 -8.04 -0.64 0.27
CA GLY A 44 -8.07 -1.03 1.68
C GLY A 44 -8.04 -2.55 1.91
N ARG A 45 -8.27 -2.95 3.16
CA ARG A 45 -8.32 -4.37 3.55
C ARG A 45 -9.60 -5.03 3.01
N GLU A 46 -9.45 -6.15 2.30
CA GLU A 46 -10.61 -6.95 1.89
C GLU A 46 -11.26 -7.58 3.13
N ASP A 47 -12.57 -7.37 3.30
CA ASP A 47 -13.32 -8.03 4.36
C ASP A 47 -13.61 -9.48 3.95
N THR A 48 -13.25 -10.42 4.83
CA THR A 48 -13.70 -11.80 4.74
C THR A 48 -15.14 -11.87 5.19
N ASP A 49 -16.11 -11.64 4.29
CA ASP A 49 -17.55 -12.00 4.31
C ASP A 49 -18.34 -11.99 5.65
N THR A 50 -17.87 -11.31 6.70
CA THR A 50 -18.54 -11.24 8.01
C THR A 50 -18.89 -9.82 8.46
N SER A 51 -18.46 -8.79 7.73
CA SER A 51 -19.00 -7.45 7.93
C SER A 51 -20.25 -7.30 7.08
N THR A 52 -21.37 -7.74 7.64
CA THR A 52 -22.71 -7.35 7.23
C THR A 52 -22.77 -5.84 6.97
N ALA A 53 -23.58 -5.47 5.99
CA ALA A 53 -23.80 -4.12 5.47
C ALA A 53 -24.43 -3.13 6.47
N GLN A 54 -23.93 -3.06 7.71
CA GLN A 54 -24.58 -2.33 8.81
C GLN A 54 -23.60 -1.71 9.82
N GLU A 55 -22.43 -1.24 9.41
CA GLU A 55 -21.70 -0.23 10.20
C GLU A 55 -21.12 0.85 9.29
N GLU A 56 -21.96 1.31 8.37
CA GLU A 56 -21.82 2.64 7.84
C GLU A 56 -21.99 3.63 9.01
N ARG A 57 -20.96 4.48 9.24
CA ARG A 57 -21.10 5.90 9.65
C ARG A 57 -20.48 6.43 10.96
N LYS A 58 -19.67 5.72 11.78
CA LYS A 58 -19.01 6.41 12.93
C LYS A 58 -17.55 6.11 13.27
N ARG A 59 -16.88 5.17 12.62
CA ARG A 59 -15.41 5.05 12.71
C ARG A 59 -14.85 4.94 11.31
N ARG A 60 -14.19 6.00 10.84
CA ARG A 60 -13.40 5.97 9.60
C ARG A 60 -12.44 4.80 9.73
N ARG A 61 -12.73 3.71 9.04
CA ARG A 61 -11.93 2.47 9.07
C ARG A 61 -10.49 2.88 8.84
N THR A 62 -9.62 2.68 9.83
CA THR A 62 -8.23 3.10 9.72
C THR A 62 -7.63 2.34 8.54
N GLU A 63 -7.45 3.03 7.42
CA GLU A 63 -6.71 2.59 6.25
C GLU A 63 -5.26 2.39 6.69
N ASN A 64 -4.98 1.30 7.38
CA ASN A 64 -3.62 0.96 7.79
C ASN A 64 -2.89 0.50 6.52
N ILE A 65 -2.38 1.47 5.78
CA ILE A 65 -1.57 1.23 4.60
C ILE A 65 -0.32 0.49 5.07
N LYS A 66 -0.18 -0.75 4.60
CA LYS A 66 1.01 -1.54 4.96
C LYS A 66 2.23 -0.98 4.23
N SER A 67 3.15 -0.43 5.02
CA SER A 67 4.50 -0.08 4.59
C SER A 67 5.47 -1.23 4.86
N PHE A 68 6.39 -1.46 3.94
CA PHE A 68 7.51 -2.38 4.07
C PHE A 68 8.81 -1.58 4.08
N THR A 69 9.70 -1.94 4.99
CA THR A 69 11.05 -1.39 5.11
C THR A 69 12.06 -2.50 4.84
N ARG A 70 13.34 -2.14 4.79
CA ARG A 70 14.43 -3.11 4.65
C ARG A 70 14.39 -4.17 5.77
N PRO A 71 14.68 -5.45 5.46
CA PRO A 71 14.97 -6.02 4.14
C PRO A 71 13.74 -6.15 3.23
N PHE A 72 13.90 -5.80 1.96
CA PHE A 72 12.85 -5.85 0.93
C PHE A 72 12.63 -7.26 0.36
N ARG A 73 12.15 -8.17 1.22
CA ARG A 73 11.89 -9.57 0.88
C ARG A 73 10.57 -9.76 0.13
N THR A 74 10.62 -10.46 -1.00
CA THR A 74 9.44 -10.78 -1.82
C THR A 74 8.44 -11.68 -1.11
N ASP A 75 8.91 -12.60 -0.27
CA ASP A 75 8.06 -13.47 0.56
C ASP A 75 7.13 -12.69 1.50
N ASN A 76 7.61 -11.58 2.06
CA ASN A 76 6.80 -10.70 2.91
C ASN A 76 5.68 -10.00 2.11
N TYR A 77 5.96 -9.60 0.87
CA TYR A 77 4.96 -8.98 0.00
C TYR A 77 3.87 -9.99 -0.34
N VAL A 78 4.25 -11.16 -0.84
CA VAL A 78 3.29 -12.21 -1.23
C VAL A 78 2.45 -12.65 -0.04
N ARG A 79 3.06 -12.83 1.14
CA ARG A 79 2.32 -13.18 2.36
C ARG A 79 1.28 -12.13 2.72
N HIS A 80 1.61 -10.84 2.62
CA HIS A 80 0.66 -9.78 2.90
C HIS A 80 -0.46 -9.73 1.87
N LEU A 81 -0.12 -9.75 0.58
CA LEU A 81 -1.08 -9.69 -0.53
C LEU A 81 -2.06 -10.86 -0.47
N SER A 82 -1.58 -12.09 -0.29
CA SER A 82 -2.42 -13.28 -0.20
C SER A 82 -3.33 -13.30 1.04
N ARG A 83 -2.93 -12.63 2.13
CA ARG A 83 -3.71 -12.61 3.39
C ARG A 83 -4.72 -11.46 3.47
N GLN A 84 -4.37 -10.28 2.97
CA GLN A 84 -5.16 -9.07 3.15
C GLN A 84 -5.89 -8.61 1.87
N HIS A 85 -5.46 -9.13 0.72
CA HIS A 85 -5.99 -8.77 -0.59
C HIS A 85 -6.14 -9.99 -1.49
N LYS A 86 -6.62 -11.12 -0.96
CA LYS A 86 -6.66 -12.39 -1.70
C LYS A 86 -7.34 -12.24 -3.07
N ALA A 87 -8.52 -11.64 -3.13
CA ALA A 87 -9.31 -11.58 -4.36
C ALA A 87 -8.64 -10.67 -5.41
N ARG A 88 -8.27 -9.44 -5.01
CA ARG A 88 -7.56 -8.51 -5.89
C ARG A 88 -6.16 -9.00 -6.26
N TRP A 89 -5.46 -9.69 -5.37
CA TRP A 89 -4.15 -10.29 -5.66
C TRP A 89 -4.27 -11.42 -6.68
N ASP A 90 -5.29 -12.27 -6.58
CA ASP A 90 -5.56 -13.32 -7.55
C ASP A 90 -5.82 -12.74 -8.95
N GLN A 91 -6.61 -11.65 -9.04
CA GLN A 91 -6.79 -10.90 -10.29
C GLN A 91 -5.49 -10.26 -10.78
N PHE A 92 -4.73 -9.61 -9.89
CA PHE A 92 -3.52 -8.90 -10.28
C PHE A 92 -2.41 -9.82 -10.79
N LYS A 93 -2.29 -11.04 -10.24
CA LYS A 93 -1.27 -12.02 -10.66
C LYS A 93 -1.40 -12.43 -12.13
N ILE A 94 -2.64 -12.55 -12.62
CA ILE A 94 -2.92 -13.01 -13.99
C ILE A 94 -2.83 -11.89 -15.04
N LEU A 95 -2.79 -10.63 -14.61
CA LEU A 95 -2.67 -9.50 -15.52
C LEU A 95 -1.29 -9.43 -16.18
N ALA A 96 -1.28 -9.03 -17.45
CA ALA A 96 -0.05 -8.73 -18.17
C ALA A 96 0.61 -7.44 -17.62
N ARG A 97 1.93 -7.29 -17.81
CA ARG A 97 2.71 -6.16 -17.26
C ARG A 97 2.12 -4.78 -17.60
N ASN A 98 1.64 -4.62 -18.83
CA ASN A 98 0.98 -3.41 -19.31
C ASN A 98 -0.36 -3.14 -18.60
N GLN A 99 -1.12 -4.19 -18.27
CA GLN A 99 -2.40 -4.08 -17.55
C GLN A 99 -2.20 -3.84 -16.04
N LYS A 100 -1.10 -4.33 -15.46
CA LYS A 100 -0.77 -4.07 -14.04
C LYS A 100 -0.56 -2.58 -13.74
N ALA A 101 0.00 -1.82 -14.69
CA ALA A 101 0.20 -0.38 -14.53
C ALA A 101 -1.14 0.37 -14.51
N THR A 102 -2.09 -0.02 -15.37
CA THR A 102 -3.41 0.63 -15.47
C THR A 102 -4.39 0.16 -14.40
N PHE A 103 -4.17 -1.02 -13.80
CA PHE A 103 -5.00 -1.59 -12.73
C PHE A 103 -5.22 -0.62 -11.55
N PHE A 104 -4.18 0.13 -11.17
CA PHE A 104 -4.25 1.10 -10.08
C PHE A 104 -4.62 2.52 -10.53
N GLN A 105 -4.45 2.87 -11.81
CA GLN A 105 -4.73 4.22 -12.32
C GLN A 105 -6.22 4.58 -12.23
N ARG A 106 -7.11 3.61 -12.46
CA ARG A 106 -8.56 3.85 -12.49
C ARG A 106 -9.15 4.08 -11.09
N ASN A 107 -8.44 3.68 -10.04
CA ASN A 107 -8.86 3.81 -8.65
C ASN A 107 -7.91 4.71 -7.87
N ALA A 108 -7.26 5.69 -8.51
CA ALA A 108 -6.32 6.61 -7.85
C ALA A 108 -6.91 7.09 -6.52
N PRO A 109 -6.20 6.92 -5.38
CA PRO A 109 -6.69 7.43 -4.12
C PRO A 109 -6.92 8.92 -4.34
N VAL A 110 -8.17 9.35 -4.19
CA VAL A 110 -8.49 10.78 -4.21
C VAL A 110 -7.78 11.36 -3.00
N ARG A 111 -6.55 11.84 -3.21
CA ARG A 111 -5.82 12.66 -2.24
C ARG A 111 -6.57 13.98 -2.19
N HIS A 112 -7.70 14.01 -1.49
CA HIS A 112 -8.19 15.25 -0.93
C HIS A 112 -7.20 15.65 0.17
N MET A 113 -6.09 16.26 -0.25
CA MET A 113 -5.27 17.01 0.68
C MET A 113 -6.02 18.28 1.04
N ASN A 114 -6.28 18.38 2.34
CA ASN A 114 -6.54 19.57 3.14
C ASN A 114 -7.98 20.12 3.11
N THR A 115 -8.76 19.63 4.07
CA THR A 115 -9.62 20.47 4.91
C THR A 115 -8.88 21.76 5.27
N ILE A 116 -9.45 22.90 4.91
CA ILE A 116 -9.13 24.20 5.52
C ILE A 116 -9.94 24.27 6.81
N PRO A 117 -9.36 24.16 8.03
CA PRO A 117 -10.09 24.52 9.24
C PRO A 117 -9.80 25.99 9.53
N SER A 118 -10.52 26.89 8.85
CA SER A 118 -10.48 28.31 9.19
C SER A 118 -11.73 28.65 10.01
N HIS A 119 -11.77 28.17 11.25
CA HIS A 119 -12.50 28.88 12.29
C HIS A 119 -11.66 30.14 12.61
N PHE A 120 -11.87 31.22 11.85
CA PHE A 120 -11.46 32.55 12.29
C PHE A 120 -12.37 32.94 13.45
N ALA A 121 -11.83 32.83 14.66
CA ALA A 121 -12.42 33.44 15.85
C ALA A 121 -12.02 34.93 15.90
N GLY A 122 -12.99 35.79 16.24
CA GLY A 122 -12.71 37.10 16.83
C GLY A 122 -13.38 38.28 16.14
N ASN A 123 -14.59 38.64 16.59
CA ASN A 123 -14.82 39.95 17.20
C ASN A 123 -16.03 39.91 18.14
#